data_AF-A0A0W0WIP2-F1
#
_entry.id   AF-A0A0W0WIP2-F1
#
_cell.length_a   1.000
_cell.length_b   1.000
_cell.length_c   1.000
_cell.angle_alpha   90.00
_cell.angle_beta   90.00
_cell.angle_gamma   90.00
#
_symmetry.space_group_name_H-M   'P 1'
#
loop_
_entity.id
_entity.type
_entity.pdbx_description
1 polymer ?
#
loop_
_entity_poly.entity_id
_entity_poly.type
_entity_poly.pdbx_seq_one_letter_code
_entity_poly.pdbx_strand_id
1 'polypeptide(L)'
;MSLKKKIITSSLTSKAKKPDTVIRAGITASLKYTRGKQLVEHDPFLLIPDPQNPRPGEVIDEAWLKEYLKLGEENSLCRVNPETGEYEIPEFSTLQNIDDDRAEDSYNFLRDLAFSIRNDGLIEPIEIFLADRQNDLEYFRNNNLEFGYVILEGHQRRLAGMMAGVPTLTCIEITDESILAKLKVKHRKLRRQLSENNLRKGLTVSQNFQIIQEILSDPSTKSLTKKELSSIIGLNESIASALRTICTKPNNYPPIFFSMIKENKLTFKMIRTLVPKSYTDIENALMNNSKLPEEPSKNKIKARGREGGAKKKYATFKVSDERESFILQKFLLSRFPEINQITNEMNFKSLENILNKVKEIALTEIV
;
A
#
# COMPACT_ATOMS: atom_id res chain seq x y z
N MET A 1 -51.34 -1.45 24.51
CA MET A 1 -50.85 -2.50 23.58
C MET A 1 -51.45 -2.30 22.21
N SER A 2 -50.62 -2.08 21.18
CA SER A 2 -50.89 -2.40 19.77
C SER A 2 -49.62 -2.07 18.97
N LEU A 3 -48.70 -3.04 18.89
CA LEU A 3 -47.55 -3.01 18.00
C LEU A 3 -48.04 -3.02 16.54
N LYS A 4 -47.87 -1.91 15.80
CA LYS A 4 -48.01 -1.93 14.34
C LYS A 4 -46.66 -1.61 13.69
N LYS A 5 -46.19 -2.63 12.97
CA LYS A 5 -44.89 -2.79 12.32
C LYS A 5 -44.67 -1.73 11.23
N LYS A 6 -43.45 -1.19 11.18
CA LYS A 6 -42.91 -0.42 10.06
C LYS A 6 -42.95 -1.27 8.78
N ILE A 7 -43.64 -0.80 7.74
CA ILE A 7 -43.45 -1.30 6.38
C ILE A 7 -42.33 -0.45 5.76
N ILE A 8 -41.18 -1.08 5.51
CA ILE A 8 -40.04 -0.48 4.81
C ILE A 8 -40.18 -0.89 3.33
N THR A 9 -40.48 0.07 2.46
CA THR A 9 -40.61 -0.13 1.00
C THR A 9 -39.26 -0.09 0.27
N SER A 10 -38.24 -0.79 0.78
CA SER A 10 -36.95 -0.95 0.08
C SER A 10 -36.85 -2.24 -0.75
N SER A 11 -37.95 -2.96 -0.96
CA SER A 11 -37.96 -4.26 -1.64
C SER A 11 -38.28 -4.24 -3.15
N LEU A 12 -38.24 -3.10 -3.83
CA LEU A 12 -38.65 -3.03 -5.25
C LEU A 12 -37.70 -2.23 -6.16
N THR A 13 -36.39 -2.49 -6.07
CA THR A 13 -35.48 -2.42 -7.23
C THR A 13 -34.23 -3.27 -7.00
N SER A 14 -34.37 -4.56 -6.73
CA SER A 14 -33.30 -5.51 -7.03
C SER A 14 -33.50 -6.00 -8.46
N LYS A 15 -32.92 -5.29 -9.44
CA LYS A 15 -32.48 -6.01 -10.64
C LYS A 15 -31.42 -6.99 -10.15
N ALA A 16 -31.84 -8.19 -9.80
CA ALA A 16 -30.93 -9.30 -9.54
C ALA A 16 -30.12 -9.49 -10.82
N LYS A 17 -28.94 -8.86 -10.89
CA LYS A 17 -27.94 -9.19 -11.90
C LYS A 17 -27.70 -10.68 -11.69
N LYS A 18 -28.02 -11.49 -12.70
CA LYS A 18 -27.63 -12.89 -12.71
C LYS A 18 -26.15 -12.93 -12.31
N PRO A 19 -25.77 -13.74 -11.31
CA PRO A 19 -24.36 -13.87 -10.96
C PRO A 19 -23.59 -14.26 -12.22
N ASP A 20 -22.44 -13.62 -12.41
CA ASP A 20 -21.53 -13.89 -13.52
C ASP A 20 -21.22 -15.41 -13.54
N THR A 21 -20.98 -16.00 -14.70
CA THR A 21 -20.77 -17.46 -14.82
C THR A 21 -19.63 -17.94 -13.91
N VAL A 22 -18.63 -17.07 -13.70
CA VAL A 22 -17.49 -17.25 -12.78
C VAL A 22 -17.94 -17.34 -11.31
N ILE A 23 -18.89 -16.50 -10.89
CA ILE A 23 -19.45 -16.52 -9.51
C ILE A 23 -20.33 -17.76 -9.30
N ARG A 24 -21.00 -18.23 -10.35
CA ARG A 24 -21.75 -19.50 -10.30
C ARG A 24 -20.87 -20.74 -10.24
N ALA A 25 -19.62 -20.64 -10.71
CA ALA A 25 -18.65 -21.74 -10.73
C ALA A 25 -17.77 -21.83 -9.46
N GLY A 26 -17.94 -20.94 -8.47
CA GLY A 26 -17.17 -20.99 -7.22
C GLY A 26 -15.68 -20.64 -7.38
N ILE A 27 -15.27 -20.08 -8.52
CA ILE A 27 -13.89 -19.66 -8.79
C ILE A 27 -13.60 -18.39 -7.96
N THR A 28 -12.79 -18.53 -6.91
CA THR A 28 -12.47 -17.48 -5.94
C THR A 28 -11.53 -16.38 -6.47
N ALA A 29 -10.90 -16.59 -7.63
CA ALA A 29 -10.09 -15.58 -8.30
C ALA A 29 -10.89 -14.93 -9.45
N SER A 30 -11.43 -13.72 -9.23
CA SER A 30 -12.03 -12.94 -10.32
C SER A 30 -10.92 -12.34 -11.20
N LEU A 31 -10.32 -13.13 -12.08
CA LEU A 31 -9.36 -12.62 -13.06
C LEU A 31 -10.12 -11.98 -14.23
N LYS A 32 -10.67 -10.78 -14.02
CA LYS A 32 -11.15 -9.94 -15.13
C LYS A 32 -9.94 -9.24 -15.75
N TYR A 33 -9.49 -9.76 -16.90
CA TYR A 33 -8.41 -9.14 -17.66
C TYR A 33 -8.92 -7.86 -18.33
N THR A 34 -8.19 -6.77 -18.12
CA THR A 34 -8.37 -5.52 -18.85
C THR A 34 -7.75 -5.64 -20.23
N ARG A 35 -8.29 -4.93 -21.23
CA ARG A 35 -7.70 -4.83 -22.58
C ARG A 35 -6.19 -4.54 -22.49
N GLY A 36 -5.38 -5.27 -23.27
CA GLY A 36 -3.91 -5.13 -23.25
C GLY A 36 -3.17 -6.02 -22.26
N LYS A 37 -3.86 -7.00 -21.66
CA LYS A 37 -3.29 -8.04 -20.79
C LYS A 37 -3.70 -9.43 -21.29
N GLN A 38 -2.80 -10.39 -21.24
CA GLN A 38 -3.03 -11.78 -21.61
C GLN A 38 -2.53 -12.71 -20.51
N LEU A 39 -3.26 -13.79 -20.21
CA LEU A 39 -2.80 -14.85 -19.32
C LEU A 39 -1.92 -15.82 -20.11
N VAL A 40 -0.75 -16.12 -19.59
CA VAL A 40 0.22 -17.06 -20.17
C VAL A 40 0.87 -17.88 -19.06
N GLU A 41 1.49 -19.00 -19.41
CA GLU A 41 2.27 -19.82 -18.48
C GLU A 41 3.73 -19.83 -18.92
N HIS A 42 4.64 -19.60 -17.98
CA HIS A 42 6.07 -19.61 -18.25
C HIS A 42 6.85 -20.40 -17.21
N ASP A 43 7.91 -21.05 -17.68
CA ASP A 43 8.92 -21.64 -16.82
C ASP A 43 9.58 -20.54 -15.96
N PRO A 44 9.59 -20.66 -14.62
CA PRO A 44 10.22 -19.68 -13.75
C PRO A 44 11.70 -19.43 -14.05
N PHE A 45 12.44 -20.41 -14.57
CA PHE A 45 13.85 -20.29 -14.94
C PHE A 45 14.08 -19.44 -16.19
N LEU A 46 13.08 -19.31 -17.07
CA LEU A 46 13.17 -18.55 -18.31
C LEU A 46 12.79 -17.06 -18.15
N LEU A 47 12.16 -16.70 -17.02
CA LEU A 47 11.76 -15.32 -16.74
C LEU A 47 12.96 -14.47 -16.32
N ILE A 48 13.14 -13.32 -16.97
CA ILE A 48 14.24 -12.39 -16.73
C ILE A 48 13.89 -11.47 -15.55
N PRO A 49 14.71 -11.41 -14.49
CA PRO A 49 14.53 -10.43 -13.43
C PRO A 49 14.77 -9.00 -13.94
N ASP A 50 13.91 -8.04 -13.58
CA ASP A 50 14.16 -6.62 -13.86
C ASP A 50 15.36 -6.12 -13.01
N PRO A 51 16.46 -5.66 -13.64
CA PRO A 51 17.66 -5.16 -12.95
C PRO A 51 17.47 -3.76 -12.36
N GLN A 52 16.43 -3.03 -12.76
CA GLN A 52 16.08 -1.71 -12.24
C GLN A 52 15.00 -1.78 -11.15
N ASN A 53 14.66 -2.98 -10.70
CA ASN A 53 13.81 -3.18 -9.53
C ASN A 53 14.70 -3.18 -8.29
N PRO A 54 14.85 -2.04 -7.57
CA PRO A 54 15.57 -2.04 -6.32
C PRO A 54 14.87 -2.96 -5.34
N ARG A 55 15.65 -3.85 -4.72
CA ARG A 55 15.16 -4.85 -3.76
C ARG A 55 15.82 -4.60 -2.40
N PRO A 56 15.52 -3.49 -1.72
CA PRO A 56 16.18 -3.17 -0.47
C PRO A 56 15.85 -4.24 0.57
N GLY A 57 16.85 -5.02 0.98
CA GLY A 57 16.74 -6.02 2.03
C GLY A 57 16.38 -7.43 1.58
N GLU A 58 16.30 -7.74 0.28
CA GLU A 58 16.29 -9.15 -0.17
C GLU A 58 17.72 -9.71 -0.07
N VAL A 59 17.92 -10.65 0.83
CA VAL A 59 19.21 -11.35 1.04
C VAL A 59 19.35 -12.53 0.07
N ILE A 60 18.22 -13.10 -0.37
CA ILE A 60 18.17 -14.29 -1.23
C ILE A 60 17.68 -13.89 -2.62
N ASP A 61 18.50 -14.17 -3.62
CA ASP A 61 18.18 -13.99 -5.03
C ASP A 61 18.34 -15.31 -5.82
N GLU A 62 18.19 -15.25 -7.14
CA GLU A 62 18.33 -16.44 -7.99
C GLU A 62 19.74 -17.05 -7.91
N ALA A 63 20.79 -16.23 -7.82
CA ALA A 63 22.16 -16.71 -7.74
C ALA A 63 22.37 -17.48 -6.43
N TRP A 64 21.86 -16.94 -5.32
CA TRP A 64 21.86 -17.60 -4.01
C TRP A 64 21.16 -18.96 -4.06
N LEU A 65 19.95 -19.03 -4.65
CA LEU A 65 19.21 -20.30 -4.75
C LEU A 65 19.95 -21.33 -5.62
N LYS A 66 20.58 -20.90 -6.72
CA LYS A 66 21.39 -21.78 -7.56
C LYS A 66 22.65 -22.25 -6.85
N GLU A 67 23.30 -21.40 -6.07
CA GLU A 67 24.52 -21.74 -5.35
C GLU A 67 24.24 -22.73 -4.19
N TYR A 68 23.27 -22.41 -3.34
CA TYR A 68 23.06 -23.14 -2.08
C TYR A 68 22.06 -24.29 -2.19
N LEU A 69 21.04 -24.19 -3.04
CA LEU A 69 20.06 -25.26 -3.27
C LEU A 69 20.30 -26.04 -4.56
N LYS A 70 21.26 -25.58 -5.40
CA LYS A 70 21.59 -26.20 -6.69
C LYS A 70 20.36 -26.33 -7.60
N LEU A 71 19.50 -25.33 -7.57
CA LEU A 71 18.27 -25.34 -8.37
C LEU A 71 18.61 -25.38 -9.88
N GLY A 72 17.96 -26.30 -10.60
CA GLY A 72 18.19 -26.49 -12.04
C GLY A 72 19.33 -27.45 -12.38
N GLU A 73 20.04 -27.98 -11.38
CA GLU A 73 21.02 -29.05 -11.55
C GLU A 73 20.44 -30.43 -11.18
N GLU A 74 21.06 -31.52 -11.66
CA GLU A 74 20.64 -32.90 -11.33
C GLU A 74 20.74 -33.21 -9.83
N ASN A 75 21.62 -32.50 -9.13
CA ASN A 75 21.89 -32.65 -7.70
C ASN A 75 21.10 -31.66 -6.82
N SER A 76 20.01 -31.08 -7.34
CA SER A 76 19.20 -30.11 -6.61
C SER A 76 18.74 -30.67 -5.26
N LEU A 77 18.83 -29.84 -4.22
CA LEU A 77 18.36 -30.18 -2.88
C LEU A 77 16.83 -30.13 -2.78
N CYS A 78 16.17 -29.35 -3.64
CA CYS A 78 14.72 -29.31 -3.75
C CYS A 78 14.25 -30.39 -4.73
N ARG A 79 13.69 -31.49 -4.23
CA ARG A 79 13.32 -32.64 -5.07
C ARG A 79 12.25 -33.49 -4.42
N VAL A 80 11.66 -34.37 -5.21
CA VAL A 80 10.79 -35.43 -4.68
C VAL A 80 11.66 -36.43 -3.93
N ASN A 81 11.36 -36.65 -2.65
CA ASN A 81 11.99 -37.71 -1.88
C ASN A 81 11.53 -39.07 -2.44
N PRO A 82 12.46 -39.94 -2.86
CA PRO A 82 12.12 -41.24 -3.45
C PRO A 82 11.46 -42.21 -2.46
N GLU A 83 11.64 -42.02 -1.15
CA GLU A 83 11.08 -42.89 -0.11
C GLU A 83 9.65 -42.50 0.26
N THR A 84 9.37 -41.21 0.40
CA THR A 84 8.05 -40.70 0.80
C THR A 84 7.17 -40.32 -0.38
N GLY A 85 7.76 -40.04 -1.55
CA GLY A 85 7.08 -39.48 -2.71
C GLY A 85 6.68 -38.01 -2.54
N GLU A 86 7.03 -37.39 -1.41
CA GLU A 86 6.73 -35.99 -1.13
C GLU A 86 7.83 -35.08 -1.65
N TYR A 87 7.46 -33.85 -2.02
CA TYR A 87 8.45 -32.87 -2.46
C TYR A 87 9.06 -32.18 -1.25
N GLU A 88 10.37 -32.28 -1.14
CA GLU A 88 11.12 -31.74 -0.01
C GLU A 88 11.86 -30.47 -0.42
N ILE A 89 11.74 -29.46 0.45
CA ILE A 89 12.55 -28.26 0.43
C ILE A 89 13.32 -28.25 1.76
N PRO A 90 14.67 -28.24 1.74
CA PRO A 90 15.48 -28.38 2.95
C PRO A 90 15.18 -27.28 3.98
N GLU A 91 15.41 -27.57 5.25
CA GLU A 91 15.38 -26.55 6.30
C GLU A 91 16.63 -25.69 6.22
N PHE A 92 16.53 -24.41 6.63
CA PHE A 92 17.66 -23.48 6.56
C PHE A 92 18.89 -24.01 7.33
N SER A 93 18.66 -24.62 8.49
CA SER A 93 19.68 -25.25 9.34
C SER A 93 20.49 -26.36 8.66
N THR A 94 19.96 -26.95 7.59
CA THR A 94 20.62 -28.03 6.84
C THR A 94 21.49 -27.51 5.69
N LEU A 95 21.41 -26.21 5.38
CA LEU A 95 22.25 -25.56 4.38
C LEU A 95 23.63 -25.28 4.99
N GLN A 96 24.69 -25.84 4.39
CA GLN A 96 26.04 -25.70 4.92
C GLN A 96 26.57 -24.26 4.76
N ASN A 97 27.27 -23.76 5.78
CA ASN A 97 28.09 -22.53 5.76
C ASN A 97 27.34 -21.20 5.58
N ILE A 98 26.13 -21.06 6.14
CA ILE A 98 25.37 -19.80 6.12
C ILE A 98 25.06 -19.35 7.55
N ASP A 99 25.89 -18.47 8.11
CA ASP A 99 25.63 -17.76 9.38
C ASP A 99 25.15 -16.33 9.08
N ASP A 100 23.90 -16.20 8.63
CA ASP A 100 23.21 -14.91 8.50
C ASP A 100 21.74 -15.04 8.90
N ASP A 101 21.40 -14.62 10.12
CA ASP A 101 20.03 -14.62 10.67
C ASP A 101 19.01 -13.92 9.74
N ARG A 102 19.45 -12.95 8.92
CA ARG A 102 18.56 -12.25 7.98
C ARG A 102 18.26 -13.08 6.73
N ALA A 103 19.16 -13.98 6.36
CA ALA A 103 18.92 -14.94 5.28
C ALA A 103 17.91 -16.01 5.71
N GLU A 104 17.93 -16.44 6.97
CA GLU A 104 17.00 -17.45 7.50
C GLU A 104 15.53 -17.01 7.38
N ASP A 105 15.20 -15.80 7.86
CA ASP A 105 13.84 -15.26 7.78
C ASP A 105 13.35 -15.16 6.31
N SER A 106 14.24 -14.69 5.42
CA SER A 106 13.95 -14.55 4.00
C SER A 106 13.74 -15.91 3.33
N TYR A 107 14.55 -16.91 3.73
CA TYR A 107 14.48 -18.28 3.22
C TYR A 107 13.18 -18.95 3.63
N ASN A 108 12.85 -18.88 4.93
CA ASN A 108 11.65 -19.50 5.48
C ASN A 108 10.38 -18.93 4.83
N PHE A 109 10.34 -17.62 4.58
CA PHE A 109 9.26 -17.01 3.81
C PHE A 109 9.14 -17.60 2.39
N LEU A 110 10.26 -17.73 1.65
CA LEU A 110 10.26 -18.29 0.30
C LEU A 110 9.87 -19.78 0.30
N ARG A 111 10.31 -20.54 1.31
CA ARG A 111 9.97 -21.95 1.50
C ARG A 111 8.47 -22.14 1.74
N ASP A 112 7.87 -21.35 2.63
CA ASP A 112 6.43 -21.40 2.88
C ASP A 112 5.63 -21.04 1.62
N LEU A 113 6.07 -20.02 0.89
CA LEU A 113 5.47 -19.63 -0.39
C LEU A 113 5.60 -20.74 -1.44
N ALA A 114 6.74 -21.43 -1.50
CA ALA A 114 6.99 -22.52 -2.43
C ALA A 114 6.05 -23.71 -2.15
N PHE A 115 5.86 -24.08 -0.88
CA PHE A 115 4.89 -25.10 -0.51
C PHE A 115 3.46 -24.69 -0.85
N SER A 116 3.08 -23.43 -0.60
CA SER A 116 1.76 -22.93 -1.01
C SER A 116 1.56 -22.99 -2.53
N ILE A 117 2.55 -22.59 -3.33
CA ILE A 117 2.48 -22.69 -4.79
C ILE A 117 2.30 -24.14 -5.24
N ARG A 118 3.00 -25.08 -4.60
CA ARG A 118 2.92 -26.50 -4.97
C ARG A 118 1.58 -27.15 -4.59
N ASN A 119 1.01 -26.75 -3.45
CA ASN A 119 -0.22 -27.33 -2.92
C ASN A 119 -1.48 -26.68 -3.50
N ASP A 120 -1.50 -25.35 -3.56
CA ASP A 120 -2.67 -24.54 -3.89
C ASP A 120 -2.61 -23.94 -5.30
N GLY A 121 -1.44 -24.03 -5.96
CA GLY A 121 -1.16 -23.29 -7.17
C GLY A 121 -0.83 -21.82 -6.91
N LEU A 122 -0.41 -21.12 -7.95
CA LEU A 122 -0.10 -19.71 -7.85
C LEU A 122 -1.40 -18.86 -7.82
N ILE A 123 -1.76 -18.35 -6.64
CA ILE A 123 -2.99 -17.56 -6.43
C ILE A 123 -2.94 -16.22 -7.17
N GLU A 124 -1.81 -15.52 -7.06
CA GLU A 124 -1.59 -14.24 -7.73
C GLU A 124 -0.59 -14.40 -8.87
N PRO A 125 -0.95 -14.07 -10.13
CA PRO A 125 -0.06 -14.26 -11.27
C PRO A 125 1.05 -13.21 -11.34
N ILE A 126 2.17 -13.57 -11.95
CA ILE A 126 3.35 -12.71 -12.15
C ILE A 126 3.09 -11.76 -13.32
N GLU A 127 3.27 -10.45 -13.16
CA GLU A 127 3.18 -9.52 -14.29
C GLU A 127 4.49 -9.52 -15.08
N ILE A 128 4.40 -9.75 -16.40
CA ILE A 128 5.54 -9.82 -17.31
C ILE A 128 5.29 -8.99 -18.57
N PHE A 129 6.35 -8.69 -19.31
CA PHE A 129 6.26 -8.17 -20.69
C PHE A 129 7.37 -8.77 -21.54
N LEU A 130 7.14 -8.82 -22.84
CA LEU A 130 8.15 -9.22 -23.81
C LEU A 130 9.10 -8.05 -24.06
N ALA A 131 10.37 -8.23 -23.72
CA ALA A 131 11.45 -7.31 -24.05
C ALA A 131 12.20 -7.78 -25.30
N ASP A 132 12.68 -6.82 -26.07
CA ASP A 132 13.52 -7.01 -27.25
C ASP A 132 14.90 -6.44 -26.97
N ARG A 133 15.95 -7.22 -27.22
CA ARG A 133 17.34 -6.81 -27.01
C ARG A 133 17.72 -5.53 -27.76
N GLN A 134 17.16 -5.28 -28.94
CA GLN A 134 17.48 -4.07 -29.71
C GLN A 134 16.96 -2.80 -29.03
N ASN A 135 15.79 -2.89 -28.39
CA ASN A 135 15.09 -1.76 -27.80
C ASN A 135 15.33 -1.63 -26.28
N ASP A 136 15.59 -2.74 -25.59
CA ASP A 136 15.69 -2.83 -24.13
C ASP A 136 16.98 -3.54 -23.66
N LEU A 137 18.14 -3.09 -24.16
CA LEU A 137 19.48 -3.65 -23.89
C LEU A 137 19.79 -3.92 -22.39
N GLU A 138 19.17 -3.16 -21.49
CA GLU A 138 19.38 -3.27 -20.06
C GLU A 138 18.99 -4.63 -19.46
N TYR A 139 17.98 -5.32 -20.02
CA TYR A 139 17.53 -6.63 -19.52
C TYR A 139 18.39 -7.79 -20.01
N PHE A 140 19.22 -7.59 -21.04
CA PHE A 140 19.98 -8.64 -21.71
C PHE A 140 21.49 -8.59 -21.42
N ARG A 141 21.92 -7.86 -20.39
CA ARG A 141 23.36 -7.70 -20.07
C ARG A 141 24.07 -9.03 -19.81
N ASN A 142 23.36 -10.00 -19.24
CA ASN A 142 23.89 -11.30 -18.83
C ASN A 142 23.32 -12.46 -19.65
N ASN A 143 22.63 -12.20 -20.77
CA ASN A 143 21.99 -13.24 -21.57
C ASN A 143 22.13 -12.95 -23.08
N ASN A 144 22.32 -14.01 -23.87
CA ASN A 144 22.45 -13.94 -25.32
C ASN A 144 21.12 -14.00 -26.10
N LEU A 145 19.98 -14.07 -25.40
CA LEU A 145 18.66 -14.07 -26.04
C LEU A 145 18.39 -12.79 -26.86
N GLU A 146 17.66 -12.95 -27.97
CA GLU A 146 17.14 -11.83 -28.77
C GLU A 146 15.85 -11.25 -28.16
N PHE A 147 15.00 -12.11 -27.60
CA PHE A 147 13.76 -11.76 -26.92
C PHE A 147 13.68 -12.45 -25.57
N GLY A 148 13.00 -11.83 -24.60
CA GLY A 148 12.84 -12.42 -23.28
C GLY A 148 11.71 -11.80 -22.49
N TYR A 149 11.04 -12.62 -21.68
CA TYR A 149 9.98 -12.15 -20.80
C TYR A 149 10.56 -11.60 -19.51
N VAL A 150 10.37 -10.32 -19.28
CA VAL A 150 10.90 -9.60 -18.12
C VAL A 150 9.81 -9.47 -17.06
N ILE A 151 10.18 -9.76 -15.81
CA ILE A 151 9.30 -9.69 -14.65
C ILE A 151 9.11 -8.22 -14.23
N LEU A 152 7.87 -7.74 -14.30
CA LEU A 152 7.49 -6.44 -13.72
C LEU A 152 7.14 -6.56 -12.24
N GLU A 153 6.45 -7.64 -11.86
CA GLU A 153 5.91 -7.85 -10.52
C GLU A 153 5.86 -9.34 -10.17
N GLY A 154 6.06 -9.69 -8.89
CA GLY A 154 6.00 -11.07 -8.43
C GLY A 154 7.33 -11.82 -8.50
N HIS A 155 8.46 -11.13 -8.34
CA HIS A 155 9.78 -11.78 -8.36
C HIS A 155 9.94 -12.87 -7.29
N GLN A 156 9.48 -12.63 -6.06
CA GLN A 156 9.53 -13.65 -5.00
C GLN A 156 8.65 -14.87 -5.29
N ARG A 157 7.49 -14.66 -5.94
CA ARG A 157 6.65 -15.76 -6.44
C ARG A 157 7.39 -16.58 -7.49
N ARG A 158 8.17 -15.93 -8.36
CA ARG A 158 9.06 -16.59 -9.32
C ARG A 158 10.16 -17.40 -8.61
N LEU A 159 10.86 -16.82 -7.63
CA LEU A 159 11.88 -17.54 -6.85
C LEU A 159 11.29 -18.73 -6.07
N ALA A 160 10.15 -18.55 -5.41
CA ALA A 160 9.43 -19.61 -4.73
C ALA A 160 8.95 -20.69 -5.70
N GLY A 161 8.54 -20.33 -6.92
CA GLY A 161 8.22 -21.29 -7.98
C GLY A 161 9.44 -22.12 -8.43
N MET A 162 10.62 -21.51 -8.51
CA MET A 162 11.87 -22.25 -8.74
C MET A 162 12.12 -23.27 -7.61
N MET A 163 11.97 -22.85 -6.34
CA MET A 163 12.12 -23.74 -5.19
C MET A 163 11.06 -24.85 -5.16
N ALA A 164 9.83 -24.53 -5.54
CA ALA A 164 8.70 -25.47 -5.59
C ALA A 164 8.84 -26.52 -6.69
N GLY A 165 9.78 -26.36 -7.62
CA GLY A 165 10.02 -27.30 -8.72
C GLY A 165 8.80 -27.48 -9.61
N VAL A 166 8.00 -26.42 -9.78
CA VAL A 166 6.84 -26.42 -10.68
C VAL A 166 7.32 -26.14 -12.11
N PRO A 167 6.76 -26.82 -13.12
CA PRO A 167 7.20 -26.68 -14.51
C PRO A 167 6.82 -25.31 -15.10
N THR A 168 5.71 -24.73 -14.65
CA THR A 168 5.21 -23.45 -15.13
C THR A 168 4.60 -22.63 -13.99
N LEU A 169 4.61 -21.30 -14.17
CA LEU A 169 3.91 -20.34 -13.34
C LEU A 169 2.92 -19.53 -14.17
N THR A 170 1.76 -19.27 -13.60
CA THR A 170 0.75 -18.39 -14.18
C THR A 170 1.25 -16.94 -14.22
N CYS A 171 1.28 -16.37 -15.41
CA CYS A 171 1.75 -15.02 -15.66
C CYS A 171 0.70 -14.18 -16.40
N ILE A 172 0.73 -12.87 -16.18
CA ILE A 172 -0.01 -11.89 -16.96
C ILE A 172 0.98 -11.13 -17.82
N GLU A 173 0.94 -11.39 -19.13
CA GLU A 173 1.67 -10.62 -20.12
C GLU A 173 0.95 -9.30 -20.41
N ILE A 174 1.70 -8.20 -20.38
CA ILE A 174 1.23 -6.88 -20.76
C ILE A 174 1.60 -6.63 -22.22
N THR A 175 0.59 -6.67 -23.09
CA THR A 175 0.76 -6.59 -24.55
C THR A 175 0.50 -5.18 -25.11
N ASP A 176 -0.18 -4.31 -24.35
CA ASP A 176 -0.44 -2.93 -24.78
C ASP A 176 0.77 -2.04 -24.50
N GLU A 177 1.40 -1.54 -25.58
CA GLU A 177 2.58 -0.66 -25.52
C GLU A 177 2.33 0.63 -24.74
N SER A 178 1.11 1.19 -24.74
CA SER A 178 0.79 2.41 -24.00
C SER A 178 0.69 2.15 -22.49
N ILE A 179 0.21 0.96 -22.12
CA ILE A 179 0.22 0.48 -20.74
C ILE A 179 1.66 0.18 -20.35
N LEU A 180 2.39 -0.57 -21.17
CA LEU A 180 3.78 -0.94 -20.94
C LEU A 180 4.68 0.30 -20.78
N ALA A 181 4.56 1.30 -21.67
CA ALA A 181 5.31 2.55 -21.57
C ALA A 181 5.05 3.27 -20.24
N LYS A 182 3.79 3.29 -19.77
CA LYS A 182 3.43 3.83 -18.44
C LYS A 182 4.02 3.01 -17.29
N LEU A 183 4.18 1.70 -17.47
CA LEU A 183 4.71 0.79 -16.46
C LEU A 183 6.23 0.75 -16.44
N LYS A 184 6.89 0.97 -17.58
CA LYS A 184 8.35 1.12 -17.69
C LYS A 184 8.86 2.40 -17.03
N VAL A 185 8.02 3.42 -16.80
CA VAL A 185 8.41 4.65 -16.09
C VAL A 185 8.90 4.31 -14.67
N LYS A 186 10.18 4.59 -14.41
CA LYS A 186 10.91 4.29 -13.16
C LYS A 186 10.14 4.66 -11.87
N HIS A 187 9.50 5.82 -11.84
CA HIS A 187 8.64 6.27 -10.74
C HIS A 187 7.39 5.41 -10.48
N ARG A 188 6.82 4.84 -11.54
CA ARG A 188 5.63 3.97 -11.46
C ARG A 188 6.00 2.53 -11.16
N LYS A 189 7.13 2.03 -11.67
CA LYS A 189 7.75 0.76 -11.21
C LYS A 189 7.97 0.81 -9.71
N LEU A 190 8.58 1.89 -9.24
CA LEU A 190 8.88 2.10 -7.83
C LEU A 190 7.61 2.32 -6.98
N ARG A 191 6.58 3.00 -7.50
CA ARG A 191 5.23 3.03 -6.87
C ARG A 191 4.60 1.65 -6.71
N ARG A 192 4.77 0.76 -7.69
CA ARG A 192 4.20 -0.59 -7.68
C ARG A 192 4.95 -1.51 -6.74
N GLN A 193 6.28 -1.50 -6.78
CA GLN A 193 7.14 -2.21 -5.81
C GLN A 193 6.82 -1.78 -4.38
N LEU A 194 6.56 -0.48 -4.19
CA LEU A 194 6.19 0.03 -2.88
C LEU A 194 4.73 -0.24 -2.53
N SER A 195 3.82 -0.32 -3.50
CA SER A 195 2.46 -0.84 -3.27
C SER A 195 2.47 -2.33 -2.90
N GLU A 196 3.32 -3.15 -3.51
CA GLU A 196 3.53 -4.58 -3.21
C GLU A 196 4.16 -4.75 -1.81
N ASN A 197 5.19 -3.97 -1.51
CA ASN A 197 5.80 -3.93 -0.18
C ASN A 197 4.90 -3.28 0.89
N ASN A 198 3.95 -2.41 0.53
CA ASN A 198 2.95 -1.87 1.45
C ASN A 198 1.78 -2.83 1.72
N LEU A 199 1.47 -3.71 0.77
CA LEU A 199 0.55 -4.83 1.01
C LEU A 199 1.15 -5.82 2.02
N ARG A 200 2.48 -5.86 2.14
CA ARG A 200 3.17 -6.44 3.31
C ARG A 200 3.06 -5.48 4.49
N LYS A 201 2.05 -5.68 5.33
CA LYS A 201 2.02 -5.10 6.68
C LYS A 201 3.25 -5.59 7.47
N GLY A 202 4.42 -4.93 7.33
CA GLY A 202 5.63 -5.41 8.02
C GLY A 202 6.96 -4.70 7.76
N LEU A 203 7.06 -3.75 6.81
CA LEU A 203 8.35 -3.08 6.57
C LEU A 203 8.86 -2.34 7.82
N THR A 204 10.11 -2.60 8.17
CA THR A 204 10.79 -1.95 9.30
C THR A 204 11.11 -0.48 9.00
N VAL A 205 11.45 0.28 10.04
CA VAL A 205 11.76 1.71 9.91
C VAL A 205 12.99 1.95 9.02
N SER A 206 14.00 1.08 9.15
CA SER A 206 15.22 1.08 8.32
C SER A 206 14.90 0.87 6.85
N GLN A 207 14.11 -0.17 6.52
CA GLN A 207 13.73 -0.48 5.14
C GLN A 207 12.98 0.69 4.50
N ASN A 208 11.99 1.26 5.21
CA ASN A 208 11.26 2.44 4.73
C ASN A 208 12.19 3.65 4.50
N PHE A 209 13.20 3.84 5.35
CA PHE A 209 14.17 4.91 5.20
C PHE A 209 15.08 4.71 3.98
N GLN A 210 15.62 3.50 3.80
CA GLN A 210 16.48 3.15 2.66
C GLN A 210 15.75 3.30 1.33
N ILE A 211 14.51 2.82 1.27
CA ILE A 211 13.62 3.01 0.13
C ILE A 211 13.57 4.50 -0.24
N ILE A 212 13.20 5.37 0.70
CA ILE A 212 13.04 6.81 0.44
C ILE A 212 14.36 7.46 0.02
N GLN A 213 15.47 7.03 0.61
CA GLN A 213 16.80 7.47 0.25
C GLN A 213 17.11 7.14 -1.21
N GLU A 214 16.79 5.93 -1.65
CA GLU A 214 16.96 5.48 -3.02
C GLU A 214 16.02 6.22 -3.98
N ILE A 215 14.74 6.43 -3.61
CA ILE A 215 13.81 7.26 -4.39
C ILE A 215 14.46 8.60 -4.68
N LEU A 216 14.89 9.30 -3.63
CA LEU A 216 15.33 10.69 -3.71
C LEU A 216 16.79 10.85 -4.19
N SER A 217 17.50 9.74 -4.41
CA SER A 217 18.84 9.75 -5.01
C SER A 217 18.79 10.19 -6.47
N ASP A 218 17.68 9.89 -7.17
CA ASP A 218 17.47 10.26 -8.56
C ASP A 218 17.09 11.75 -8.70
N PRO A 219 17.78 12.55 -9.55
CA PRO A 219 17.45 13.96 -9.75
C PRO A 219 16.01 14.19 -10.20
N SER A 220 15.44 13.25 -10.97
CA SER A 220 14.08 13.35 -11.52
C SER A 220 12.98 13.16 -10.47
N THR A 221 13.32 12.64 -9.29
CA THR A 221 12.36 12.31 -8.22
C THR A 221 12.40 13.27 -7.02
N LYS A 222 13.42 14.12 -6.94
CA LYS A 222 13.58 15.09 -5.82
C LYS A 222 12.38 16.04 -5.67
N SER A 223 11.65 16.28 -6.76
CA SER A 223 10.45 17.12 -6.81
C SER A 223 9.17 16.47 -6.26
N LEU A 224 9.17 15.16 -5.94
CA LEU A 224 7.99 14.46 -5.43
C LEU A 224 7.39 15.17 -4.21
N THR A 225 6.07 15.36 -4.22
CA THR A 225 5.34 15.98 -3.11
C THR A 225 5.22 15.02 -1.93
N LYS A 226 4.96 15.57 -0.73
CA LYS A 226 4.78 14.76 0.50
C LYS A 226 3.60 13.78 0.37
N LYS A 227 2.54 14.19 -0.32
CA LYS A 227 1.35 13.38 -0.59
C LYS A 227 1.65 12.24 -1.56
N GLU A 228 2.42 12.52 -2.61
CA GLU A 228 2.88 11.48 -3.53
C GLU A 228 3.81 10.50 -2.83
N LEU A 229 4.78 11.00 -2.05
CA LEU A 229 5.68 10.14 -1.29
C LEU A 229 4.92 9.27 -0.28
N SER A 230 3.93 9.83 0.41
CA SER A 230 3.04 9.10 1.34
C SER A 230 2.24 8.01 0.62
N SER A 231 1.68 8.33 -0.54
CA SER A 231 0.99 7.34 -1.38
C SER A 231 1.92 6.27 -1.93
N ILE A 232 3.19 6.63 -2.17
CA ILE A 232 4.23 5.72 -2.64
C ILE A 232 4.58 4.74 -1.52
N ILE A 233 4.90 5.24 -0.32
CA ILE A 233 5.41 4.44 0.80
C ILE A 233 4.32 3.91 1.75
N GLY A 234 3.04 4.21 1.51
CA GLY A 234 1.93 3.69 2.32
C GLY A 234 1.89 4.16 3.77
N LEU A 235 2.83 5.02 4.18
CA LEU A 235 2.88 5.66 5.49
C LEU A 235 2.16 7.01 5.47
N ASN A 236 1.76 7.47 6.65
CA ASN A 236 1.15 8.79 6.83
C ASN A 236 2.04 9.91 6.26
N GLU A 237 1.44 10.93 5.62
CA GLU A 237 2.13 12.10 5.05
C GLU A 237 3.13 12.77 5.98
N SER A 238 2.84 12.77 7.28
CA SER A 238 3.76 13.28 8.30
C SER A 238 5.05 12.49 8.44
N ILE A 239 4.98 11.16 8.34
CA ILE A 239 6.14 10.25 8.38
C ILE A 239 6.90 10.38 7.06
N ALA A 240 6.19 10.38 5.94
CA ALA A 240 6.75 10.62 4.61
C ALA A 240 7.53 11.94 4.55
N SER A 241 6.96 13.01 5.11
CA SER A 241 7.60 14.33 5.21
C SER A 241 8.86 14.30 6.06
N ALA A 242 8.84 13.59 7.20
CA ALA A 242 9.99 13.49 8.08
C ALA A 242 11.16 12.78 7.39
N LEU A 243 10.91 11.60 6.82
CA LEU A 243 11.91 10.81 6.10
C LEU A 243 12.46 11.55 4.87
N ARG A 244 11.60 12.22 4.09
CA ARG A 244 12.03 13.08 2.97
C ARG A 244 12.99 14.17 3.41
N THR A 245 12.74 14.80 4.57
CA THR A 245 13.56 15.91 5.06
C THR A 245 14.95 15.40 5.43
N ILE A 246 15.03 14.24 6.08
CA ILE A 246 16.29 13.56 6.40
C ILE A 246 17.09 13.25 5.13
N CYS A 247 16.46 12.65 4.12
CA CYS A 247 17.15 12.26 2.89
C CYS A 247 17.55 13.44 2.00
N THR A 248 16.80 14.54 2.00
CA THR A 248 17.09 15.72 1.17
C THR A 248 18.10 16.67 1.82
N LYS A 249 18.17 16.69 3.15
CA LYS A 249 19.09 17.55 3.92
C LYS A 249 19.89 16.74 4.93
N PRO A 250 20.71 15.76 4.48
CA PRO A 250 21.39 14.84 5.40
C PRO A 250 22.36 15.55 6.34
N ASN A 251 22.99 16.65 5.89
CA ASN A 251 23.96 17.43 6.67
C ASN A 251 23.36 18.08 7.93
N ASN A 252 22.04 18.18 8.04
CA ASN A 252 21.37 18.75 9.21
C ASN A 252 21.23 17.76 10.37
N TYR A 253 21.62 16.50 10.17
CA TYR A 253 21.38 15.41 11.11
C TYR A 253 22.69 14.70 11.48
N PRO A 254 22.86 14.29 12.75
CA PRO A 254 24.09 13.65 13.19
C PRO A 254 24.22 12.22 12.66
N PRO A 255 25.44 11.70 12.38
CA PRO A 255 25.67 10.35 11.89
C PRO A 255 25.01 9.25 12.74
N ILE A 256 24.99 9.42 14.06
CA ILE A 256 24.34 8.49 15.01
C ILE A 256 22.84 8.36 14.76
N PHE A 257 22.18 9.40 14.25
CA PHE A 257 20.76 9.31 13.90
C PHE A 257 20.55 8.35 12.72
N PHE A 258 21.42 8.39 11.72
CA PHE A 258 21.34 7.49 10.57
C PHE A 258 21.67 6.04 10.94
N SER A 259 22.68 5.80 11.78
CA SER A 259 23.01 4.44 12.23
C SER A 259 21.85 3.83 13.01
N MET A 260 21.27 4.57 13.96
CA MET A 260 20.14 4.07 14.75
C MET A 260 18.87 3.85 13.91
N ILE A 261 18.63 4.63 12.85
CA ILE A 261 17.56 4.35 11.88
C ILE A 261 17.85 3.04 11.13
N LYS A 262 19.08 2.87 10.62
CA LYS A 262 19.48 1.69 9.84
C LYS A 262 19.46 0.40 10.67
N GLU A 263 19.77 0.50 11.96
CA GLU A 263 19.74 -0.59 12.93
C GLU A 263 18.35 -0.86 13.53
N ASN A 264 17.30 -0.21 13.04
CA ASN A 264 15.92 -0.35 13.55
C ASN A 264 15.74 0.00 15.05
N LYS A 265 16.64 0.82 15.61
CA LYS A 265 16.57 1.27 17.02
C LYS A 265 15.60 2.44 17.25
N LEU A 266 15.12 3.08 16.18
CA LEU A 266 14.18 4.20 16.25
C LEU A 266 12.81 3.85 15.68
N THR A 267 11.76 4.31 16.35
CA THR A 267 10.39 4.23 15.83
C THR A 267 10.05 5.45 14.97
N PHE A 268 9.07 5.33 14.06
CA PHE A 268 8.59 6.49 13.29
C PHE A 268 8.10 7.65 14.18
N LYS A 269 7.57 7.35 15.38
CA LYS A 269 7.18 8.38 16.36
C LYS A 269 8.41 9.15 16.84
N MET A 270 9.50 8.46 17.20
CA MET A 270 10.74 9.10 17.63
C MET A 270 11.36 9.92 16.51
N ILE A 271 11.43 9.39 15.29
CA ILE A 271 11.92 10.12 14.11
C ILE A 271 11.15 11.43 13.93
N ARG A 272 9.82 11.39 13.98
CA ARG A 272 8.98 12.60 13.86
C ARG A 272 9.27 13.66 14.93
N THR A 273 9.59 13.23 16.15
CA THR A 273 9.90 14.15 17.25
C THR A 273 11.31 14.72 17.14
N LEU A 274 12.25 13.97 16.56
CA LEU A 274 13.66 14.37 16.44
C LEU A 274 13.91 15.24 15.20
N VAL A 275 13.27 14.96 14.06
CA VAL A 275 13.48 15.67 12.79
C VAL A 275 13.38 17.20 12.86
N PRO A 276 12.48 17.81 13.65
CA PRO A 276 12.39 19.26 13.79
C PRO A 276 13.47 19.89 14.70
N LYS A 277 14.22 19.10 15.47
CA LYS A 277 15.20 19.58 16.44
C LYS A 277 16.52 19.96 15.78
N SER A 278 17.38 20.68 16.51
CA SER A 278 18.73 21.01 16.04
C SER A 278 19.65 19.79 16.05
N TYR A 279 20.74 19.84 15.28
CA TYR A 279 21.73 18.76 15.20
C TYR A 279 22.20 18.31 16.60
N THR A 280 22.59 19.26 17.45
CA THR A 280 23.08 19.01 18.81
C THR A 280 22.00 18.44 19.73
N ASP A 281 20.76 18.88 19.59
CA ASP A 281 19.64 18.35 20.39
C ASP A 281 19.30 16.92 20.03
N ILE A 282 19.43 16.56 18.75
CA ILE A 282 19.24 15.18 18.28
C ILE A 282 20.35 14.30 18.84
N GLU A 283 21.60 14.72 18.73
CA GLU A 283 22.76 13.98 19.25
C GLU A 283 22.65 13.74 20.75
N ASN A 284 22.32 14.79 21.53
CA ASN A 284 22.10 14.70 22.97
C ASN A 284 20.93 13.78 23.34
N ALA A 285 19.82 13.81 22.57
CA ALA A 285 18.65 12.96 22.83
C ALA A 285 18.87 11.48 22.47
N LEU A 286 19.87 11.18 21.64
CA LEU A 286 20.22 9.81 21.22
C LEU A 286 21.35 9.22 22.08
N MET A 287 22.29 10.06 22.54
CA MET A 287 23.41 9.65 23.40
C MET A 287 23.00 9.49 24.86
N ASN A 288 22.11 10.37 25.36
CA ASN A 288 21.58 10.24 26.71
C ASN A 288 20.34 9.36 26.66
N ASN A 289 20.45 8.10 27.07
CA ASN A 289 19.35 7.15 27.25
C ASN A 289 18.28 7.60 28.29
N SER A 290 18.28 8.86 28.70
CA SER A 290 17.34 9.44 29.63
C SER A 290 16.11 9.95 28.88
N LYS A 291 14.97 9.30 29.20
CA LYS A 291 13.59 9.76 29.04
C LYS A 291 13.48 11.10 28.30
N LEU A 292 12.98 11.03 27.06
CA LEU A 292 12.45 12.17 26.32
C LEU A 292 11.82 13.16 27.32
N PRO A 293 12.15 14.46 27.24
CA PRO A 293 11.57 15.45 28.14
C PRO A 293 10.05 15.29 28.08
N GLU A 294 9.44 15.16 29.26
CA GLU A 294 7.99 15.10 29.42
C GLU A 294 7.36 16.17 28.54
N GLU A 295 6.30 15.77 27.84
CA GLU A 295 5.54 16.63 26.94
C GLU A 295 5.35 18.02 27.55
N PRO A 296 5.52 19.12 26.78
CA PRO A 296 5.08 20.43 27.23
C PRO A 296 3.57 20.34 27.50
N SER A 297 3.24 20.33 28.80
CA SER A 297 1.91 20.39 29.42
C SER A 297 0.83 19.55 28.72
N LYS A 298 0.33 18.52 29.42
CA LYS A 298 -0.94 17.85 29.17
C LYS A 298 -2.02 18.84 28.71
N ASN A 299 -2.19 19.01 27.39
CA ASN A 299 -3.47 19.41 26.85
C ASN A 299 -4.38 18.24 27.15
N LYS A 300 -5.24 18.41 28.17
CA LYS A 300 -6.23 17.42 28.61
C LYS A 300 -6.80 16.71 27.39
N ILE A 301 -6.44 15.45 27.22
CA ILE A 301 -7.03 14.58 26.21
C ILE A 301 -8.52 14.54 26.54
N LYS A 302 -9.35 15.24 25.73
CA LYS A 302 -10.80 15.20 25.89
C LYS A 302 -11.26 13.77 25.59
N ALA A 303 -11.98 13.17 26.53
CA ALA A 303 -12.52 11.83 26.42
C ALA A 303 -13.34 11.68 25.12
N ARG A 304 -13.03 10.70 24.27
CA ARG A 304 -13.84 10.41 23.08
C ARG A 304 -15.17 9.81 23.53
N GLY A 305 -16.27 10.48 23.19
CA GLY A 305 -17.63 10.15 23.61
C GLY A 305 -18.51 11.41 23.62
N ARG A 306 -19.76 11.31 24.11
CA ARG A 306 -20.77 12.40 24.13
C ARG A 306 -20.26 13.76 24.65
N GLU A 307 -19.17 13.79 25.43
CA GLU A 307 -18.60 15.01 25.99
C GLU A 307 -17.28 15.51 25.36
N GLY A 308 -16.64 14.76 24.46
CA GLY A 308 -15.33 15.17 23.89
C GLY A 308 -15.18 15.05 22.38
N GLY A 309 -16.28 14.84 21.65
CA GLY A 309 -16.33 15.19 20.23
C GLY A 309 -16.13 16.70 20.03
N ALA A 310 -15.71 17.12 18.83
CA ALA A 310 -15.79 18.52 18.45
C ALA A 310 -17.24 18.98 18.62
N LYS A 311 -17.51 19.84 19.61
CA LYS A 311 -18.82 20.51 19.70
C LYS A 311 -18.99 21.27 18.39
N LYS A 312 -19.81 20.74 17.47
CA LYS A 312 -20.13 21.44 16.23
C LYS A 312 -20.78 22.75 16.64
N LYS A 313 -20.04 23.85 16.51
CA LYS A 313 -20.55 25.21 16.76
C LYS A 313 -21.65 25.59 15.77
N TYR A 314 -21.71 24.90 14.64
CA TYR A 314 -22.61 25.18 13.53
C TYR A 314 -23.19 23.88 12.99
N ALA A 315 -24.50 23.87 12.73
CA ALA A 315 -25.12 22.88 11.87
C ALA A 315 -24.99 23.38 10.42
N THR A 316 -24.41 22.57 9.55
CA THR A 316 -24.39 22.83 8.10
C THR A 316 -25.34 21.87 7.41
N PHE A 317 -26.19 22.40 6.54
CA PHE A 317 -27.04 21.64 5.63
C PHE A 317 -26.75 22.13 4.21
N LYS A 318 -26.84 21.21 3.24
CA LYS A 318 -26.70 21.52 1.81
C LYS A 318 -27.98 21.06 1.14
N VAL A 319 -28.69 21.98 0.51
CA VAL A 319 -29.87 21.70 -0.31
C VAL A 319 -29.45 21.89 -1.76
N SER A 320 -29.59 20.86 -2.58
CA SER A 320 -29.10 20.86 -3.97
C SER A 320 -30.23 20.96 -4.98
N ASP A 321 -31.47 20.76 -4.55
CA ASP A 321 -32.69 20.78 -5.37
C ASP A 321 -33.63 21.89 -4.88
N GLU A 322 -34.19 22.66 -5.82
CA GLU A 322 -35.18 23.70 -5.52
C GLU A 322 -36.46 23.14 -4.89
N ARG A 323 -36.85 21.92 -5.25
CA ARG A 323 -38.04 21.27 -4.65
C ARG A 323 -37.81 20.93 -3.18
N GLU A 324 -36.62 20.46 -2.84
CA GLU A 324 -36.23 20.21 -1.45
C GLU A 324 -36.16 21.52 -0.65
N SER A 325 -35.68 22.59 -1.28
CA SER A 325 -35.68 23.94 -0.69
C SER A 325 -37.09 24.37 -0.31
N PHE A 326 -38.06 24.21 -1.22
CA PHE A 326 -39.47 24.51 -0.98
C PHE A 326 -40.08 23.73 0.19
N ILE A 327 -39.85 22.41 0.24
CA ILE A 327 -40.36 21.55 1.31
C ILE A 327 -39.80 21.99 2.66
N LEU A 328 -38.50 22.28 2.70
CA LEU A 328 -37.82 22.71 3.92
C LEU A 328 -38.32 24.08 4.39
N GLN A 329 -38.53 25.04 3.49
CA GLN A 329 -39.12 26.35 3.81
C GLN A 329 -40.50 26.18 4.46
N LYS A 330 -41.40 25.42 3.85
CA LYS A 330 -42.74 25.16 4.42
C LYS A 330 -42.66 24.51 5.80
N PHE A 331 -41.76 23.55 5.97
CA PHE A 331 -41.56 22.90 7.26
C PHE A 331 -41.07 23.88 8.32
N LEU A 332 -40.06 24.71 8.02
CA LEU A 332 -39.52 25.70 8.95
C LEU A 332 -40.56 26.75 9.33
N LEU A 333 -41.31 27.29 8.37
CA LEU A 333 -42.38 28.27 8.63
C LEU A 333 -43.53 27.68 9.46
N SER A 334 -43.83 26.39 9.30
CA SER A 334 -44.82 25.70 10.15
C SER A 334 -44.36 25.53 11.60
N ARG A 335 -43.03 25.52 11.83
CA ARG A 335 -42.42 25.33 13.15
C ARG A 335 -42.08 26.65 13.85
N PHE A 336 -41.77 27.69 13.07
CA PHE A 336 -41.43 29.02 13.53
C PHE A 336 -42.37 30.06 12.88
N PRO A 337 -43.65 30.08 13.29
CA PRO A 337 -44.67 30.92 12.65
C PRO A 337 -44.38 32.43 12.78
N GLU A 338 -43.54 32.83 13.73
CA GLU A 338 -43.04 34.20 13.90
C GLU A 338 -42.12 34.69 12.76
N ILE A 339 -41.62 33.78 11.91
CA ILE A 339 -40.77 34.11 10.74
C ILE A 339 -41.61 34.48 9.50
N ASN A 340 -42.92 34.24 9.52
CA ASN A 340 -43.83 34.35 8.35
C ASN A 340 -43.93 35.76 7.71
N GLN A 341 -43.28 36.79 8.26
CA GLN A 341 -43.35 38.15 7.73
C GLN A 341 -42.30 38.46 6.64
N ILE A 342 -41.40 37.52 6.30
CA ILE A 342 -40.14 37.92 5.64
C ILE A 342 -40.11 37.77 4.11
N THR A 343 -40.90 36.94 3.42
CA THR A 343 -40.90 36.92 1.93
C THR A 343 -41.95 35.99 1.33
N ASN A 344 -42.61 36.41 0.23
CA ASN A 344 -43.52 35.57 -0.58
C ASN A 344 -42.78 34.77 -1.69
N GLU A 345 -41.48 34.99 -1.86
CA GLU A 345 -40.69 34.30 -2.90
C GLU A 345 -40.10 32.99 -2.36
N MET A 346 -40.25 31.90 -3.10
CA MET A 346 -39.77 30.56 -2.71
C MET A 346 -38.57 30.14 -3.54
N ASN A 347 -37.37 30.61 -3.16
CA ASN A 347 -36.10 30.31 -3.82
C ASN A 347 -35.01 30.00 -2.78
N PHE A 348 -33.80 29.63 -3.20
CA PHE A 348 -32.71 29.32 -2.25
C PHE A 348 -32.36 30.48 -1.31
N LYS A 349 -32.49 31.72 -1.79
CA LYS A 349 -32.18 32.93 -1.02
C LYS A 349 -33.19 33.16 0.10
N SER A 350 -34.47 32.89 -0.14
CA SER A 350 -35.50 32.97 0.91
C SER A 350 -35.35 31.88 1.96
N LEU A 351 -34.94 30.66 1.57
CA LEU A 351 -34.57 29.62 2.53
C LEU A 351 -33.41 30.07 3.44
N GLU A 352 -32.35 30.64 2.86
CA GLU A 352 -31.21 31.15 3.63
C GLU A 352 -31.63 32.23 4.63
N ASN A 353 -32.52 33.15 4.24
CA ASN A 353 -33.07 34.18 5.12
C ASN A 353 -33.87 33.58 6.30
N ILE A 354 -34.72 32.58 6.03
CA ILE A 354 -35.49 31.87 7.08
C ILE A 354 -34.54 31.22 8.08
N LEU A 355 -33.48 30.56 7.61
CA LEU A 355 -32.51 29.88 8.47
C LEU A 355 -31.68 30.84 9.33
N ASN A 356 -31.34 32.02 8.80
CA ASN A 356 -30.70 33.07 9.58
C ASN A 356 -31.63 33.58 10.70
N LYS A 357 -32.94 33.68 10.45
CA LYS A 357 -33.91 34.04 11.48
C LYS A 357 -34.11 32.97 12.54
N VAL A 358 -34.18 31.70 12.15
CA VAL A 358 -34.19 30.58 13.11
C VAL A 358 -32.93 30.62 14.00
N LYS A 359 -31.77 30.93 13.42
CA LYS A 359 -30.52 31.10 14.18
C LYS A 359 -30.60 32.27 15.16
N GLU A 360 -31.17 33.41 14.77
CA GLU A 360 -31.37 34.55 15.66
C GLU A 360 -32.27 34.19 16.85
N ILE A 361 -33.42 33.55 16.59
CA ILE A 361 -34.36 33.08 17.63
C ILE A 361 -33.66 32.13 18.61
N ALA A 362 -32.91 31.16 18.09
CA ALA A 362 -32.16 30.21 18.92
C ALA A 362 -31.07 30.87 19.78
N LEU A 363 -30.50 32.01 19.34
CA LEU A 363 -29.53 32.76 20.14
C LEU A 363 -30.18 33.59 21.23
N THR A 364 -31.41 34.08 21.02
CA THR A 364 -32.18 34.81 22.04
C THR A 364 -32.71 33.93 23.17
N GLU A 365 -32.94 32.63 22.94
CA GLU A 365 -33.42 31.69 23.98
C GLU A 365 -32.31 31.15 24.91
N ILE A 366 -31.02 31.38 24.59
CA ILE A 366 -29.88 30.84 25.35
C ILE A 366 -29.36 31.82 26.43
N VAL A 367 -29.93 33.04 26.53
CA VAL A 367 -29.57 34.06 27.52
C VAL A 367 -30.36 33.90 28.82
#